data_AF-A0A914GCZ6-F1
#
_entry.id   AF-A0A914GCZ6-F1
#
_cell.length_a   1.000
_cell.length_b   1.000
_cell.length_c   1.000
_cell.angle_alpha   90.00
_cell.angle_beta   90.00
_cell.angle_gamma   90.00
#
_symmetry.space_group_name_H-M   'P 1'
#
loop_
_entity.id
_entity.type
_entity.pdbx_description
1 polymer ?
#
loop_
_entity_poly.entity_id
_entity_poly.type
_entity_poly.pdbx_seq_one_letter_code
_entity_poly.pdbx_strand_id
1 'polypeptide(L)'
;MGINEHDDPPVGQQLPRATANAANEKRPRALVVFKTYFERKFIEQTRLYYSAEAQEFLAQNSVIEYLKKVEERIKEERDRVDRYLDTSTLEPLMKACDDVLIANYLDRFRGEFDSMLENNQKDDLARMFTLCERVEGALEVLRSIMENHIECKGRAAISNVTTDANSDPKTYVNAILSVHQLFSSL
;
A
#
# COMPACT_ATOMS: atom_id res chain seq x y z
N MET A 1 -42.32 -63.26 -41.05
CA MET A 1 -43.53 -62.41 -41.20
C MET A 1 -43.92 -61.97 -39.80
N GLY A 2 -43.96 -60.70 -39.41
CA GLY A 2 -43.89 -59.46 -40.17
C GLY A 2 -43.01 -58.39 -39.51
N ILE A 3 -42.73 -57.41 -40.34
CA ILE A 3 -42.04 -56.14 -40.16
C ILE A 3 -43.07 -55.08 -39.74
N ASN A 4 -42.65 -54.13 -38.89
CA ASN A 4 -42.87 -52.67 -38.98
C ASN A 4 -42.13 -52.01 -37.81
N GLU A 5 -41.04 -51.28 -38.10
CA GLU A 5 -40.98 -49.83 -38.41
C GLU A 5 -41.22 -48.98 -37.15
N HIS A 6 -40.17 -48.43 -36.53
CA HIS A 6 -39.45 -47.18 -36.85
C HIS A 6 -40.04 -46.01 -36.03
N ASP A 7 -39.33 -45.60 -34.98
CA ASP A 7 -39.22 -44.18 -34.58
C ASP A 7 -38.11 -44.03 -33.53
N ASP A 8 -37.13 -43.18 -33.85
CA ASP A 8 -35.97 -42.80 -33.02
C ASP A 8 -36.19 -41.36 -32.46
N PRO A 9 -35.33 -40.82 -31.57
CA PRO A 9 -35.68 -40.24 -30.25
C PRO A 9 -35.77 -38.69 -30.24
N PRO A 10 -36.07 -38.01 -29.10
CA PRO A 10 -34.99 -37.49 -28.21
C PRO A 10 -35.42 -37.43 -26.71
N VAL A 11 -34.60 -37.23 -25.70
CA VAL A 11 -33.88 -36.01 -25.31
C VAL A 11 -32.94 -36.40 -24.15
N GLY A 12 -31.69 -35.94 -24.22
CA GLY A 12 -30.68 -36.17 -23.20
C GLY A 12 -31.11 -35.69 -21.82
N GLN A 13 -31.10 -36.60 -20.85
CA GLN A 13 -31.20 -36.27 -19.44
C GLN A 13 -29.79 -36.04 -18.90
N GLN A 14 -29.48 -34.76 -18.68
CA GLN A 14 -28.20 -34.30 -18.19
C GLN A 14 -28.24 -34.12 -16.65
N LEU A 15 -27.16 -34.59 -15.99
CA LEU A 15 -26.59 -34.17 -14.68
C LEU A 15 -27.10 -34.89 -13.39
N PRO A 16 -26.22 -35.16 -12.39
CA PRO A 16 -25.39 -34.13 -11.76
C PRO A 16 -23.89 -34.26 -11.99
N ARG A 17 -23.30 -33.07 -12.18
CA ARG A 17 -21.88 -32.73 -12.05
C ARG A 17 -21.31 -33.35 -10.78
N ALA A 18 -20.13 -33.96 -10.91
CA ALA A 18 -19.26 -34.25 -9.78
C ALA A 18 -19.18 -33.02 -8.89
N THR A 19 -19.69 -33.15 -7.67
CA THR A 19 -19.56 -32.16 -6.60
C THR A 19 -18.09 -31.81 -6.43
N ALA A 20 -17.78 -30.55 -6.71
CA ALA A 20 -16.49 -29.91 -6.45
C ALA A 20 -16.25 -29.75 -4.93
N ASN A 21 -16.24 -30.85 -4.18
CA ASN A 21 -16.03 -30.87 -2.73
C ASN A 21 -14.84 -31.75 -2.29
N ALA A 22 -13.95 -32.12 -3.21
CA ALA A 22 -12.73 -32.88 -2.88
C ALA A 22 -11.49 -32.00 -2.62
N ALA A 23 -11.61 -30.66 -2.65
CA ALA A 23 -10.47 -29.75 -2.51
C ALA A 23 -10.13 -29.38 -1.05
N ASN A 24 -10.94 -29.78 -0.07
CA ASN A 24 -10.79 -29.29 1.32
C ASN A 24 -10.29 -30.34 2.34
N GLU A 25 -9.94 -31.56 1.93
CA GLU A 25 -9.76 -32.66 2.90
C GLU A 25 -8.32 -33.04 3.27
N LYS A 26 -7.30 -32.44 2.64
CA LYS A 26 -5.90 -32.70 3.05
C LYS A 26 -5.02 -31.46 2.84
N ARG A 27 -5.11 -30.45 3.72
CA ARG A 27 -3.89 -29.67 3.98
C ARG A 27 -2.86 -30.66 4.57
N PRO A 28 -1.72 -30.90 3.91
CA PRO A 28 -0.79 -31.93 4.37
C PRO A 28 -0.34 -31.59 5.78
N ARG A 29 -0.29 -32.57 6.68
CA ARG A 29 0.16 -32.41 8.09
C ARG A 29 1.48 -31.64 8.19
N ALA A 30 2.33 -31.72 7.16
CA ALA A 30 3.56 -30.96 7.01
C ALA A 30 3.36 -29.43 7.08
N LEU A 31 2.32 -28.87 6.43
CA LEU A 31 2.03 -27.44 6.52
C LEU A 31 1.61 -27.03 7.92
N VAL A 32 0.81 -27.85 8.62
CA VAL A 32 0.40 -27.57 10.01
C VAL A 32 1.62 -27.54 10.93
N VAL A 33 2.55 -28.48 10.78
CA VAL A 33 3.81 -28.53 11.54
C VAL A 33 4.67 -27.30 11.19
N PHE A 34 4.85 -26.98 9.92
CA PHE A 34 5.60 -25.81 9.47
C PHE A 34 5.05 -24.51 10.10
N LYS A 35 3.74 -24.28 10.00
CA LYS A 35 3.09 -23.08 10.55
C LYS A 35 3.27 -22.98 12.07
N THR A 36 3.13 -24.11 12.76
CA THR A 36 3.15 -24.16 14.23
C THR A 36 4.55 -23.97 14.80
N TYR A 37 5.56 -24.61 14.21
CA TYR A 37 6.91 -24.68 14.80
C TYR A 37 7.91 -23.72 14.15
N PHE A 38 7.73 -23.37 12.88
CA PHE A 38 8.63 -22.50 12.14
C PHE A 38 8.01 -21.13 11.88
N GLU A 39 6.92 -21.05 11.11
CA GLU A 39 6.36 -19.79 10.58
C GLU A 39 6.11 -18.76 11.70
N ARG A 40 5.47 -19.17 12.79
CA ARG A 40 5.18 -18.30 13.93
C ARG A 40 6.45 -17.71 14.55
N LYS A 41 7.45 -18.55 14.84
CA LYS A 41 8.71 -18.11 15.45
C LYS A 41 9.51 -17.25 14.49
N PHE A 42 9.52 -17.60 13.21
CA PHE A 42 10.17 -16.83 12.16
C PHE A 42 9.60 -15.40 12.09
N ILE A 43 8.27 -15.26 12.00
CA ILE A 43 7.62 -13.93 11.95
C ILE A 43 7.89 -13.13 13.22
N GLU A 44 7.85 -13.75 14.40
CA GLU A 44 8.14 -13.09 15.67
C GLU A 44 9.57 -12.55 15.72
N GLN A 45 10.55 -13.36 15.29
CA GLN A 45 11.94 -12.91 15.20
C GLN A 45 12.13 -11.80 14.15
N THR A 46 11.44 -11.89 13.01
CA THR A 46 11.45 -10.84 11.98
C THR A 46 10.91 -9.52 12.53
N ARG A 47 9.83 -9.54 13.33
CA ARG A 47 9.32 -8.34 14.00
C ARG A 47 10.35 -7.70 14.92
N LEU A 48 11.02 -8.51 15.75
CA LEU A 48 12.05 -8.03 16.68
C LEU A 48 13.24 -7.43 15.93
N TYR A 49 13.70 -8.12 14.89
CA TYR A 49 14.81 -7.67 14.05
C TYR A 49 14.51 -6.31 13.40
N TYR A 50 13.38 -6.19 12.70
CA TYR A 50 13.04 -4.95 12.00
C TYR A 50 12.65 -3.81 12.95
N SER A 51 12.11 -4.10 14.13
CA SER A 51 11.87 -3.07 15.15
C SER A 51 13.19 -2.47 15.65
N ALA A 52 14.19 -3.31 15.93
CA ALA A 52 15.50 -2.86 16.34
C ALA A 52 16.23 -2.10 15.21
N GLU A 53 16.22 -2.66 13.99
CA GLU A 53 16.83 -2.01 12.83
C GLU A 53 16.20 -0.65 12.54
N ALA A 54 14.86 -0.55 12.57
CA ALA A 54 14.16 0.70 12.31
C ALA A 54 14.51 1.76 13.35
N GLN A 55 14.53 1.40 14.64
CA GLN A 55 14.88 2.31 15.71
C GLN A 55 16.32 2.82 15.59
N GLU A 56 17.27 1.93 15.32
CA GLU A 56 18.67 2.30 15.13
C GLU A 56 18.87 3.20 13.91
N PHE A 57 18.24 2.84 12.77
CA PHE A 57 18.39 3.58 11.54
C PHE A 57 17.79 5.00 11.64
N LEU A 58 16.59 5.13 12.21
CA LEU A 58 15.93 6.42 12.42
C LEU A 58 16.56 7.28 13.51
N ALA A 59 17.49 6.74 14.31
CA ALA A 59 18.27 7.53 15.25
C ALA A 59 19.44 8.26 14.56
N GLN A 60 19.87 7.80 13.39
CA GLN A 60 21.07 8.28 12.70
C GLN A 60 20.79 8.89 11.32
N ASN A 61 19.63 8.60 10.74
CA ASN A 61 19.30 8.95 9.35
C ASN A 61 17.96 9.67 9.26
N SER A 62 17.72 10.30 8.11
CA SER A 62 16.47 11.01 7.83
C SER A 62 15.30 10.05 7.57
N VAL A 63 14.06 10.54 7.71
CA VAL A 63 12.86 9.77 7.34
C VAL A 63 12.87 9.43 5.84
N ILE A 64 13.37 10.33 4.99
CA ILE A 64 13.43 10.10 3.54
C ILE A 64 14.31 8.89 3.21
N GLU A 65 15.49 8.78 3.84
CA GLU A 65 16.36 7.61 3.70
C GLU A 65 15.73 6.35 4.28
N TYR A 66 15.02 6.50 5.40
CA TYR A 66 14.30 5.40 6.01
C TYR A 66 13.21 4.84 5.09
N LEU A 67 12.42 5.68 4.42
CA LEU A 67 11.39 5.22 3.47
C LEU A 67 12.01 4.37 2.34
N LYS A 68 13.18 4.77 1.82
CA LYS A 68 13.91 4.00 0.80
C LYS A 68 14.34 2.63 1.33
N LYS A 69 14.82 2.59 2.58
CA LYS A 69 15.21 1.35 3.24
C LYS A 69 14.02 0.43 3.52
N VAL A 70 12.87 0.98 3.92
CA VAL A 70 11.64 0.19 4.11
C VAL A 70 11.18 -0.46 2.81
N GLU A 71 11.22 0.27 1.69
CA GLU A 71 10.91 -0.27 0.37
C GLU A 71 11.82 -1.45 0.00
N GLU A 72 13.12 -1.31 0.24
CA GLU A 72 14.11 -2.38 0.04
C GLU A 72 13.81 -3.60 0.93
N ARG A 73 13.58 -3.41 2.23
CA ARG A 73 13.29 -4.51 3.17
C ARG A 73 12.01 -5.27 2.82
N ILE A 74 10.95 -4.56 2.43
CA ILE A 74 9.70 -5.21 2.00
C ILE A 74 9.94 -6.07 0.76
N LYS A 75 10.71 -5.57 -0.21
CA LYS A 75 11.07 -6.32 -1.41
C LYS A 75 11.90 -7.56 -1.07
N GLU A 76 12.92 -7.41 -0.22
CA GLU A 76 13.76 -8.52 0.22
C GLU A 76 12.97 -9.63 0.92
N GLU A 77 12.02 -9.30 1.80
CA GLU A 77 11.18 -10.31 2.46
C GLU A 77 10.21 -10.99 1.50
N ARG A 78 9.69 -10.27 0.48
CA ARG A 78 8.90 -10.91 -0.59
C ARG A 78 9.73 -11.90 -1.37
N ASP A 79 10.92 -11.50 -1.80
CA ASP A 79 11.87 -12.36 -2.51
C ASP A 79 12.28 -13.58 -1.66
N ARG A 80 12.42 -13.39 -0.35
CA ARG A 80 12.73 -14.49 0.57
C ARG A 80 11.62 -15.51 0.64
N VAL A 81 10.37 -15.06 0.69
CA VAL A 81 9.22 -15.96 0.68
C VAL A 81 9.16 -16.73 -0.64
N ASP A 82 9.29 -16.03 -1.77
CA ASP A 82 9.22 -16.64 -3.11
C ASP A 82 10.29 -17.71 -3.32
N ARG A 83 11.51 -17.49 -2.82
CA ARG A 83 12.64 -18.41 -3.03
C ARG A 83 12.73 -19.54 -2.00
N TYR A 84 12.32 -19.30 -0.75
CA TYR A 84 12.71 -20.17 0.36
C TYR A 84 11.57 -20.63 1.28
N LEU A 85 10.38 -20.02 1.23
CA LEU A 85 9.29 -20.30 2.15
C LEU A 85 8.01 -20.73 1.44
N ASP A 86 7.09 -21.33 2.19
CA ASP A 86 5.77 -21.61 1.68
C ASP A 86 5.01 -20.30 1.42
N THR A 87 4.30 -20.21 0.29
CA THR A 87 3.58 -19.00 -0.14
C THR A 87 2.54 -18.53 0.87
N SER A 88 2.02 -19.42 1.72
CA SER A 88 1.10 -19.05 2.80
C SER A 88 1.74 -18.21 3.91
N THR A 89 3.06 -18.04 3.90
CA THR A 89 3.82 -17.17 4.81
C THR A 89 3.81 -15.70 4.37
N LEU A 90 3.55 -15.44 3.08
CA LEU A 90 3.69 -14.11 2.48
C LEU A 90 2.83 -13.07 3.20
N GLU A 91 1.53 -13.32 3.30
CA GLU A 91 0.58 -12.37 3.87
C GLU A 91 0.86 -12.08 5.36
N PRO A 92 1.05 -13.09 6.25
CA PRO A 92 1.44 -12.86 7.64
C PRO A 92 2.76 -12.10 7.81
N LEU A 93 3.76 -12.40 6.96
CA LEU A 93 5.07 -11.74 7.01
C LEU A 93 4.99 -10.29 6.54
N MET A 94 4.27 -10.02 5.44
CA MET A 94 4.06 -8.66 4.94
C MET A 94 3.33 -7.81 5.96
N LYS A 95 2.27 -8.34 6.59
CA LYS A 95 1.58 -7.64 7.67
C LYS A 95 2.52 -7.34 8.84
N ALA A 96 3.38 -8.28 9.21
CA ALA A 96 4.35 -8.07 10.26
C ALA A 96 5.37 -6.97 9.93
N CYS A 97 5.85 -6.92 8.68
CA CYS A 97 6.74 -5.86 8.20
C CYS A 97 6.01 -4.51 8.17
N ASP A 98 4.79 -4.46 7.66
CA ASP A 98 3.99 -3.23 7.56
C ASP A 98 3.71 -2.64 8.96
N ASP A 99 3.37 -3.48 9.94
CA ASP A 99 3.17 -3.05 11.32
C ASP A 99 4.46 -2.41 11.91
N VAL A 100 5.59 -3.10 11.81
CA VAL A 100 6.82 -2.69 12.53
C VAL A 100 7.62 -1.63 11.79
N LEU A 101 7.57 -1.58 10.46
CA LEU A 101 8.34 -0.63 9.63
C LEU A 101 7.53 0.61 9.23
N ILE A 102 6.20 0.52 9.17
CA ILE A 102 5.35 1.61 8.66
C ILE A 102 4.42 2.11 9.77
N ALA A 103 3.53 1.25 10.30
CA ALA A 103 2.47 1.68 11.20
C ALA A 103 3.01 2.36 12.47
N ASN A 104 4.08 1.81 13.06
CA ASN A 104 4.71 2.36 14.26
C ASN A 104 5.38 3.74 14.06
N TYR A 105 5.63 4.15 12.82
CA TYR A 105 6.38 5.37 12.49
C TYR A 105 5.56 6.39 11.68
N LEU A 106 4.26 6.17 11.53
CA LEU A 106 3.38 7.07 10.78
C LEU A 106 3.43 8.52 11.28
N ASP A 107 3.56 8.75 12.59
CA ASP A 107 3.66 10.10 13.13
C ASP A 107 4.96 10.82 12.69
N ARG A 108 6.06 10.09 12.51
CA ARG A 108 7.29 10.66 11.95
C ARG A 108 7.12 10.98 10.47
N PHE A 109 6.40 10.15 9.73
CA PHE A 109 6.15 10.38 8.31
C PHE A 109 5.31 11.65 8.12
N ARG A 110 4.28 11.83 8.94
CA ARG A 110 3.46 13.05 8.99
C ARG A 110 4.31 14.28 9.27
N GLY A 111 5.24 14.19 10.21
CA GLY A 111 6.14 15.30 10.57
C GLY A 111 7.02 15.79 9.42
N GLU A 112 7.39 14.91 8.49
CA GLU A 112 8.22 15.26 7.33
C GLU A 112 7.41 15.58 6.07
N PHE A 113 6.12 15.24 6.04
CA PHE A 113 5.30 15.38 4.86
C PHE A 113 5.18 16.83 4.37
N ASP A 114 5.01 17.80 5.28
CA ASP A 114 4.98 19.22 4.94
C ASP A 114 6.30 19.69 4.31
N SER A 115 7.44 19.32 4.90
CA SER A 115 8.77 19.65 4.38
C SER A 115 8.96 19.11 2.95
N MET A 116 8.49 17.89 2.69
CA MET A 116 8.57 17.28 1.36
C MET A 116 7.68 17.98 0.33
N LEU A 117 6.50 18.45 0.74
CA LEU A 117 5.62 19.28 -0.10
C LEU A 117 6.28 20.62 -0.44
N GLU A 118 6.88 21.29 0.55
CA GLU A 118 7.55 22.58 0.32
C GLU A 118 8.76 22.48 -0.60
N ASN A 119 9.52 21.38 -0.49
CA ASN A 119 10.69 21.11 -1.31
C ASN A 119 10.35 20.44 -2.66
N ASN A 120 9.06 20.23 -2.96
CA ASN A 120 8.57 19.60 -4.18
C ASN A 120 9.24 18.23 -4.47
N GLN A 121 9.44 17.43 -3.43
CA GLN A 121 10.14 16.12 -3.50
C GLN A 121 9.19 15.01 -3.97
N LYS A 122 8.75 15.10 -5.23
CA LYS A 122 7.72 14.22 -5.82
C LYS A 122 7.99 12.73 -5.64
N ASP A 123 9.21 12.28 -5.94
CA ASP A 123 9.55 10.85 -5.85
C ASP A 123 9.48 10.32 -4.41
N ASP A 124 9.89 11.13 -3.44
CA ASP A 124 9.88 10.75 -2.04
C ASP A 124 8.46 10.83 -1.44
N LEU A 125 7.64 11.79 -1.88
CA LEU A 125 6.20 11.85 -1.59
C LEU A 125 5.48 10.62 -2.13
N ALA A 126 5.69 10.27 -3.40
CA ALA A 126 5.08 9.09 -4.03
C ALA A 126 5.45 7.80 -3.28
N ARG A 127 6.71 7.68 -2.83
CA ARG A 127 7.13 6.56 -1.98
C ARG A 127 6.41 6.55 -0.64
N MET A 128 6.31 7.70 0.04
CA MET A 128 5.59 7.80 1.31
C MET A 128 4.12 7.38 1.15
N PHE A 129 3.45 7.85 0.09
CA PHE A 129 2.08 7.46 -0.23
C PHE A 129 1.94 5.95 -0.45
N THR A 130 2.80 5.37 -1.30
CA THR A 130 2.78 3.93 -1.61
C THR A 130 3.00 3.08 -0.36
N LEU A 131 3.88 3.51 0.55
CA LEU A 131 4.10 2.81 1.82
C LEU A 131 2.91 2.97 2.78
N CYS A 132 2.33 4.16 2.89
CA CYS A 132 1.19 4.40 3.77
C CYS A 132 -0.09 3.72 3.28
N GLU A 133 -0.27 3.50 1.97
CA GLU A 133 -1.40 2.73 1.42
C GLU A 133 -1.48 1.31 2.00
N ARG A 134 -0.35 0.77 2.45
CA ARG A 134 -0.26 -0.58 3.04
C ARG A 134 -0.87 -0.65 4.44
N VAL A 135 -1.09 0.49 5.10
CA VAL A 135 -1.64 0.57 6.45
C VAL A 135 -3.02 1.22 6.41
N GLU A 136 -4.00 0.50 6.93
CA GLU A 136 -5.40 0.96 6.96
C GLU A 136 -5.53 2.32 7.69
N GLY A 137 -6.19 3.28 7.06
CA GLY A 137 -6.45 4.61 7.62
C GLY A 137 -5.25 5.58 7.60
N ALA A 138 -4.06 5.17 7.18
CA ALA A 138 -2.89 6.06 7.16
C ALA A 138 -3.03 7.16 6.09
N LEU A 139 -3.63 6.85 4.93
CA LEU A 139 -3.80 7.79 3.82
C LEU A 139 -4.77 8.94 4.12
N GLU A 140 -5.80 8.72 4.93
CA GLU A 140 -6.77 9.76 5.28
C GLU A 140 -6.09 10.94 5.98
N VAL A 141 -5.11 10.65 6.82
CA VAL A 141 -4.36 11.70 7.52
C VAL A 141 -3.42 12.44 6.58
N LEU A 142 -2.72 11.74 5.68
CA LEU A 142 -1.87 12.39 4.67
C LEU A 142 -2.68 13.28 3.73
N ARG A 143 -3.87 12.83 3.32
CA ARG A 143 -4.81 13.62 2.52
C ARG A 143 -5.19 14.91 3.24
N SER A 144 -5.58 14.82 4.51
CA SER A 144 -5.95 16.01 5.30
C SER A 144 -4.78 17.00 5.43
N ILE A 145 -3.54 16.52 5.61
CA ILE A 145 -2.36 17.39 5.65
C ILE A 145 -2.16 18.07 4.28
N MET A 146 -2.25 17.32 3.19
CA MET A 146 -2.14 17.86 1.83
C MET A 146 -3.20 18.93 1.54
N GLU A 147 -4.46 18.67 1.90
CA GLU A 147 -5.55 19.64 1.75
C GLU A 147 -5.25 20.94 2.50
N ASN A 148 -4.89 20.84 3.79
CA ASN A 148 -4.52 22.00 4.60
C ASN A 148 -3.33 22.76 4.00
N HIS A 149 -2.34 22.05 3.47
CA HIS A 149 -1.17 22.65 2.84
C HIS A 149 -1.54 23.44 1.58
N ILE A 150 -2.35 22.84 0.69
CA ILE A 150 -2.85 23.48 -0.54
C ILE A 150 -3.66 24.72 -0.18
N GLU A 151 -4.55 24.63 0.79
CA GLU A 151 -5.35 25.76 1.22
C GLU A 151 -4.50 26.91 1.78
N CYS A 152 -3.50 26.60 2.61
CA CYS A 152 -2.58 27.60 3.16
C CYS A 152 -1.75 28.27 2.06
N LYS A 153 -1.18 27.51 1.12
CA LYS A 153 -0.43 28.07 -0.03
C LYS A 153 -1.35 28.89 -0.94
N GLY A 154 -2.58 28.44 -1.18
CA GLY A 154 -3.58 29.17 -1.95
C GLY A 154 -3.98 30.50 -1.31
N ARG A 155 -4.27 30.50 0.00
CA ARG A 155 -4.55 31.71 0.77
C ARG A 155 -3.37 32.68 0.76
N ALA A 156 -2.15 32.20 0.95
CA ALA A 156 -0.95 33.03 0.89
C ALA A 156 -0.73 33.64 -0.49
N ALA A 157 -0.92 32.85 -1.56
CA ALA A 157 -0.81 33.34 -2.94
C ALA A 157 -1.80 34.47 -3.23
N ILE A 158 -3.06 34.33 -2.78
CA ILE A 158 -4.09 35.37 -2.92
C ILE A 158 -3.74 36.62 -2.10
N SER A 159 -3.32 36.44 -0.84
CA SER A 159 -2.95 37.56 0.03
C SER A 159 -1.81 38.39 -0.55
N ASN A 160 -0.83 37.74 -1.18
CA ASN A 160 0.33 38.41 -1.77
C ASN A 160 -0.02 39.26 -3.00
N VAL A 161 -1.08 38.92 -3.73
CA VAL A 161 -1.51 39.65 -4.92
C VAL A 161 -2.68 40.60 -4.65
N THR A 162 -3.15 40.72 -3.41
CA THR A 162 -4.39 41.44 -3.10
C THR A 162 -4.33 42.94 -3.43
N THR A 163 -3.17 43.59 -3.24
CA THR A 163 -2.98 45.00 -3.62
C THR A 163 -2.98 45.20 -5.13
N ASP A 164 -2.33 44.28 -5.85
CA ASP A 164 -2.11 44.36 -7.29
C ASP A 164 -3.35 43.91 -8.07
N ALA A 165 -4.14 42.99 -7.49
CA ALA A 165 -5.40 42.50 -8.04
C ALA A 165 -6.48 43.59 -8.17
N ASN A 166 -6.42 44.63 -7.34
CA ASN A 166 -7.31 45.80 -7.48
C ASN A 166 -7.04 46.58 -8.79
N SER A 167 -5.82 46.48 -9.32
CA SER A 167 -5.39 47.16 -10.54
C SER A 167 -5.43 46.24 -11.77
N ASP A 168 -5.10 44.95 -11.60
CA ASP A 168 -5.20 43.93 -12.63
C ASP A 168 -5.85 42.64 -12.09
N PRO A 169 -7.15 42.41 -12.36
CA PRO A 169 -7.84 41.20 -11.95
C PRO A 169 -7.22 39.90 -12.49
N LYS A 170 -6.42 39.95 -13.57
CA LYS A 170 -5.75 38.76 -14.11
C LYS A 170 -4.69 38.24 -13.15
N THR A 171 -4.06 39.11 -12.36
CA THR A 171 -3.05 38.73 -11.36
C THR A 171 -3.62 37.77 -10.32
N TYR A 172 -4.88 37.99 -9.90
CA TYR A 172 -5.60 37.10 -9.00
C TYR A 172 -5.82 35.71 -9.62
N VAL A 173 -6.34 35.67 -10.85
CA VAL A 173 -6.61 34.41 -11.57
C VAL A 173 -5.32 33.63 -11.81
N ASN A 174 -4.25 34.32 -12.20
CA ASN A 174 -2.95 33.72 -12.44
C ASN A 174 -2.33 33.13 -11.16
N ALA A 175 -2.51 33.79 -10.01
CA ALA A 175 -2.04 33.29 -8.73
C ALA A 175 -2.75 31.99 -8.31
N ILE A 176 -4.06 31.87 -8.56
CA ILE A 176 -4.79 30.63 -8.29
C ILE A 176 -4.39 29.54 -9.30
N LEU A 177 -4.27 29.89 -10.58
CA LEU A 177 -3.86 28.95 -11.62
C LEU A 177 -2.47 28.38 -11.37
N SER A 178 -1.51 29.18 -10.90
CA SER A 178 -0.15 28.70 -10.62
C SER A 178 -0.14 27.70 -9.46
N VAL A 179 -0.88 27.96 -8.39
CA VAL A 179 -1.05 27.02 -7.27
C VAL A 179 -1.70 25.72 -7.74
N HIS A 180 -2.79 25.81 -8.51
CA HIS A 180 -3.44 24.63 -9.08
C HIS A 180 -2.48 23.82 -9.99
N GLN A 181 -1.76 24.49 -10.88
CA GLN A 181 -0.79 23.84 -11.77
C GLN A 181 0.31 23.12 -10.99
N LEU A 182 0.84 23.73 -9.93
CA LEU A 182 1.86 23.12 -9.06
C LEU A 182 1.36 21.80 -8.47
N PHE A 183 0.22 21.81 -7.78
CA PHE A 183 -0.31 20.64 -7.09
C PHE A 183 -0.96 19.61 -8.02
N SER A 184 -1.52 20.02 -9.16
CA SER A 184 -2.04 19.09 -10.17
C SER A 184 -0.94 18.30 -10.89
N SER A 185 0.31 18.78 -10.82
CA SER A 185 1.47 18.11 -11.40
C SER A 185 2.22 17.23 -10.41
N LEU A 186 1.89 17.33 -9.12
CA LEU A 186 2.52 16.62 -8.00
C LEU A 186 2.02 15.17 -7.97
#